data_AF-A0A537TJ67-F1
#
_entry.id   AF-A0A537TJ67-F1
#
_cell.length_a   1.000
_cell.length_b   1.000
_cell.length_c   1.000
_cell.angle_alpha   90.00
_cell.angle_beta   90.00
_cell.angle_gamma   90.00
#
_symmetry.space_group_name_H-M   'P 1'
#
loop_
_entity.id
_entity.type
_entity.pdbx_description
1 polymer ?
#
loop_
_entity_poly.entity_id
_entity_poly.type
_entity_poly.pdbx_seq_one_letter_code
_entity_poly.pdbx_strand_id
1 'polypeptide(L)'
;HGTHVAGIAAGGTKTTSFSNARRVGVAPEADIIAVKFLDTPEKIFYRRPDGSVGAEVFEHPRFRDGVIYCLRTARALGKPIVINMSFGAISMPGDGLDEDARWLDDVMDPSQPESPLHFPRRAIVVKAAGNEGDNELLPQVYRITVPASGEITVPLHLGDERDEQQTKWMNCEQRLYKPDVGVHFWYRRPAAPLSVRFALRLPHGGTFGSEVMIGGKLELGFRPIVGPPPNDIAVPFAPAVHRYTIDAKETPPAPHPSGGSVWRQYVRFFVSPKESAGTISYHIGIYEMRIRGPAGTVIFAMTDIKDWGGDKPVVFVVYETMQDGTPAPAGVAAIRESSAVDTGGRNVITVASYDDANGDTHEHAFHTIANFSSRGPLRDYSDPASPLPVISKPDISAPGVRIDSAQSYDTEGLIHMPWWYLGARFEEHSGTSMAAPIVAGAVALMLEKKDDLNTTDVRTHLSVTQRLPGESPEFLIPTPPSPGPAPPGACGAGMLDVLASHNHTS
;
A
#
# COMPACT_ATOMS: atom_id res chain seq x y z
N HIS A 1 -9.64 -6.70 10.40
CA HIS A 1 -8.47 -6.84 9.51
C HIS A 1 -7.49 -7.92 9.99
N GLY A 2 -6.65 -7.70 11.01
CA GLY A 2 -5.63 -8.69 11.42
C GLY A 2 -6.16 -10.10 11.74
N THR A 3 -7.29 -10.20 12.45
CA THR A 3 -7.98 -11.48 12.72
C THR A 3 -8.40 -12.20 11.44
N HIS A 4 -8.95 -11.46 10.47
CA HIS A 4 -9.42 -11.98 9.19
C HIS A 4 -8.24 -12.53 8.36
N VAL A 5 -7.16 -11.74 8.26
CA VAL A 5 -5.92 -12.15 7.58
C VAL A 5 -5.30 -13.40 8.21
N ALA A 6 -5.22 -13.47 9.54
CA ALA A 6 -4.72 -14.66 10.24
C ALA A 6 -5.62 -15.89 10.02
N GLY A 7 -6.94 -15.68 9.98
CA GLY A 7 -7.93 -16.72 9.69
C GLY A 7 -7.76 -17.33 8.30
N ILE A 8 -7.49 -16.51 7.28
CA ILE A 8 -7.24 -16.99 5.90
C ILE A 8 -5.99 -17.89 5.86
N ALA A 9 -4.90 -17.46 6.50
CA ALA A 9 -3.65 -18.21 6.47
C ALA A 9 -3.72 -19.50 7.28
N ALA A 10 -4.25 -19.45 8.51
CA ALA A 10 -4.09 -20.53 9.50
C ALA A 10 -5.29 -20.72 10.45
N GLY A 11 -6.48 -20.21 10.11
CA GLY A 11 -7.67 -20.33 10.97
C GLY A 11 -8.32 -21.72 10.94
N GLY A 12 -8.93 -22.12 12.08
CA GLY A 12 -9.75 -23.33 12.19
C GLY A 12 -8.98 -24.59 12.63
N THR A 13 -9.70 -25.68 12.90
CA THR A 13 -9.11 -27.00 13.20
C THR A 13 -9.16 -27.91 11.97
N LYS A 14 -8.28 -28.92 11.89
CA LYS A 14 -8.46 -30.06 10.96
C LYS A 14 -9.91 -30.51 11.00
N THR A 15 -10.48 -30.73 9.83
CA THR A 15 -11.91 -31.01 9.69
C THR A 15 -12.35 -32.14 10.62
N THR A 16 -13.25 -31.86 11.55
CA THR A 16 -14.03 -32.94 12.18
C THR A 16 -15.27 -33.16 11.33
N SER A 17 -15.94 -34.31 11.44
CA SER A 17 -17.08 -34.71 10.59
C SER A 17 -18.28 -33.73 10.59
N PHE A 18 -18.21 -32.63 11.35
CA PHE A 18 -19.22 -31.57 11.48
C PHE A 18 -18.68 -30.15 11.22
N SER A 19 -17.41 -29.96 10.85
CA SER A 19 -16.85 -28.63 10.53
C SER A 19 -17.12 -28.25 9.07
N ASN A 20 -17.54 -27.01 8.82
CA ASN A 20 -17.66 -26.47 7.47
C ASN A 20 -16.25 -26.21 6.89
N ALA A 21 -15.79 -27.09 5.99
CA ALA A 21 -14.47 -26.99 5.35
C ALA A 21 -14.24 -25.65 4.62
N ARG A 22 -15.30 -24.91 4.28
CA ARG A 22 -15.22 -23.57 3.64
C ARG A 22 -14.61 -22.48 4.51
N ARG A 23 -14.36 -22.75 5.80
CA ARG A 23 -13.93 -21.76 6.81
C ARG A 23 -12.61 -22.12 7.48
N VAL A 24 -11.89 -23.07 6.89
CA VAL A 24 -10.56 -23.51 7.33
C VAL A 24 -9.53 -22.74 6.50
N GLY A 25 -8.56 -22.13 7.17
CA GLY A 25 -7.44 -21.47 6.53
C GLY A 25 -6.55 -22.45 5.77
N VAL A 26 -5.63 -21.93 4.96
CA VAL A 26 -4.79 -22.77 4.08
C VAL A 26 -3.87 -23.71 4.87
N ALA A 27 -3.27 -23.23 5.96
CA ALA A 27 -2.37 -23.98 6.83
C ALA A 27 -2.90 -24.01 8.29
N PRO A 28 -3.99 -24.74 8.58
CA PRO A 28 -4.74 -24.64 9.83
C PRO A 28 -4.01 -25.20 11.07
N GLU A 29 -2.88 -25.89 10.88
CA GLU A 29 -2.04 -26.39 11.98
C GLU A 29 -0.79 -25.53 12.23
N ALA A 30 -0.62 -24.43 11.47
CA ALA A 30 0.49 -23.51 11.68
C ALA A 30 0.29 -22.71 12.98
N ASP A 31 1.36 -22.53 13.76
CA ASP A 31 1.32 -21.59 14.89
C ASP A 31 1.25 -20.15 14.39
N ILE A 32 0.57 -19.30 15.15
CA ILE A 32 0.41 -17.88 14.82
C ILE A 32 1.29 -17.03 15.73
N ILE A 33 2.15 -16.22 15.12
CA ILE A 33 2.80 -15.08 15.77
C ILE A 33 2.07 -13.81 15.32
N ALA A 34 1.51 -13.06 16.26
CA ALA A 34 0.81 -11.81 15.98
C ALA A 34 1.60 -10.60 16.47
N VAL A 35 1.83 -9.62 15.57
CA VAL A 35 2.43 -8.33 15.88
C VAL A 35 1.47 -7.21 15.47
N LYS A 36 0.97 -6.45 16.44
CA LYS A 36 0.15 -5.25 16.15
C LYS A 36 1.06 -4.10 15.73
N PHE A 37 1.13 -3.85 14.43
CA PHE A 37 1.96 -2.79 13.87
C PHE A 37 1.22 -1.45 13.68
N LEU A 38 -0.02 -1.51 13.17
CA LEU A 38 -0.87 -0.36 12.91
C LEU A 38 -1.72 0.02 14.15
N ASP A 39 -2.23 1.26 14.16
CA ASP A 39 -3.13 1.79 15.20
C ASP A 39 -2.58 1.62 16.63
N THR A 40 -1.32 2.00 16.75
CA THR A 40 -0.48 1.99 17.94
C THR A 40 -0.34 3.41 18.48
N PRO A 41 0.27 3.60 19.67
CA PRO A 41 0.52 4.94 20.19
C PRO A 41 1.21 5.84 19.20
N GLU A 42 0.60 7.03 19.02
CA GLU A 42 1.06 8.10 18.13
C GLU A 42 2.54 8.42 18.37
N LYS A 43 2.97 8.35 19.63
CA LYS A 43 4.37 8.46 20.01
C LYS A 43 4.75 7.31 20.92
N ILE A 44 5.77 6.57 20.51
CA ILE A 44 6.45 5.56 21.32
C ILE A 44 7.85 6.09 21.58
N PHE A 45 8.36 5.93 22.80
CA PHE A 45 9.69 6.40 23.18
C PHE A 45 10.51 5.22 23.71
N TYR A 46 11.81 5.23 23.43
CA TYR A 46 12.72 4.30 24.09
C TYR A 46 12.67 4.48 25.61
N ARG A 47 12.62 3.39 26.36
CA ARG A 47 12.83 3.44 27.80
C ARG A 47 14.29 3.15 28.10
N ARG A 48 14.97 4.08 28.76
CA ARG A 48 16.36 3.88 29.15
C ARG A 48 16.46 3.01 30.41
N PRO A 49 17.58 2.29 30.62
CA PRO A 49 17.79 1.46 31.81
C PRO A 49 17.70 2.23 33.15
N ASP A 50 17.99 3.53 33.13
CA ASP A 50 17.87 4.43 34.29
C ASP A 50 16.42 4.90 34.56
N GLY A 51 15.45 4.41 33.79
CA GLY A 51 14.04 4.77 33.89
C GLY A 51 13.65 6.05 33.15
N SER A 52 14.60 6.79 32.55
CA SER A 52 14.32 8.00 31.79
C SER A 52 13.73 7.71 30.40
N VAL A 53 12.96 8.67 29.87
CA VAL A 53 12.38 8.62 28.51
C VAL A 53 13.44 9.02 27.49
N GLY A 54 13.68 8.15 26.52
CA GLY A 54 14.60 8.33 25.41
C GLY A 54 13.96 8.99 24.20
N ALA A 55 14.60 8.83 23.03
CA ALA A 55 14.10 9.36 21.76
C ALA A 55 12.80 8.67 21.32
N GLU A 56 12.02 9.38 20.50
CA GLU A 56 10.85 8.82 19.83
C GLU A 56 11.27 7.70 18.86
N VAL A 57 10.46 6.64 18.79
CA VAL A 57 10.65 5.49 17.91
C VAL A 57 9.72 5.65 16.72
N PHE A 58 10.28 6.07 15.59
CA PHE A 58 9.54 6.23 14.33
C PHE A 58 9.13 4.89 13.71
N GLU A 59 8.30 4.94 12.67
CA GLU A 59 7.69 3.78 12.01
C GLU A 59 8.72 2.74 11.51
N HIS A 60 9.77 3.15 10.78
CA HIS A 60 10.77 2.23 10.23
C HIS A 60 11.46 1.37 11.31
N PRO A 61 12.01 1.93 12.41
CA PRO A 61 12.51 1.12 13.53
C PRO A 61 11.49 0.13 14.10
N ARG A 62 10.22 0.54 14.21
CA ARG A 62 9.15 -0.31 14.76
C ARG A 62 8.83 -1.47 13.83
N PHE A 63 8.85 -1.22 12.52
CA PHE A 63 8.64 -2.24 11.49
C PHE A 63 9.74 -3.30 11.58
N ARG A 64 11.00 -2.85 11.60
CA ARG A 64 12.18 -3.73 11.69
C ARG A 64 12.17 -4.55 12.97
N ASP A 65 11.82 -3.94 14.10
CA ASP A 65 11.70 -4.63 15.39
C ASP A 65 10.62 -5.71 15.35
N GLY A 66 9.45 -5.42 14.78
CA GLY A 66 8.37 -6.40 14.60
C GLY A 66 8.79 -7.60 13.75
N VAL A 67 9.50 -7.37 12.64
CA VAL A 67 10.03 -8.45 11.79
C VAL A 67 11.09 -9.27 12.54
N ILE A 68 12.05 -8.62 13.21
CA ILE A 68 13.09 -9.31 13.99
C ILE A 68 12.49 -10.10 15.15
N TYR A 69 11.45 -9.60 15.80
CA TYR A 69 10.71 -10.33 16.83
C TYR A 69 10.13 -11.63 16.27
N CYS A 70 9.44 -11.58 15.13
CA CYS A 70 8.90 -12.77 14.46
C CYS A 70 10.02 -13.78 14.12
N LEU A 71 11.09 -13.33 13.47
CA LEU A 71 12.21 -14.18 13.04
C LEU A 71 12.91 -14.86 14.22
N ARG A 72 13.21 -14.10 15.28
CA ARG A 72 13.86 -14.63 16.49
C ARG A 72 12.97 -15.58 17.27
N THR A 73 11.67 -15.30 17.32
CA THR A 73 10.70 -16.17 17.99
C THR A 73 10.63 -17.52 17.29
N ALA A 74 10.49 -17.54 15.95
CA ALA A 74 10.48 -18.79 15.18
C ALA A 74 11.78 -19.57 15.33
N ARG A 75 12.94 -18.90 15.27
CA ARG A 75 14.24 -19.52 15.51
C ARG A 75 14.34 -20.15 16.89
N ALA A 76 13.88 -19.46 17.94
CA ALA A 76 13.89 -19.99 19.31
C ALA A 76 13.00 -21.23 19.47
N LEU A 77 11.92 -21.32 18.68
CA LEU A 77 11.03 -22.48 18.62
C LEU A 77 11.54 -23.59 17.67
N GLY A 78 12.62 -23.36 16.92
CA GLY A 78 13.14 -24.29 15.92
C GLY A 78 12.24 -24.45 14.68
N LYS A 79 11.32 -23.52 14.41
CA LYS A 79 10.32 -23.61 13.35
C LYS A 79 10.65 -22.69 12.17
N PRO A 80 10.34 -23.09 10.92
CA PRO A 80 10.32 -22.14 9.81
C PRO A 80 9.19 -21.12 10.00
N ILE A 81 9.26 -19.99 9.31
CA ILE A 81 8.29 -18.90 9.43
C ILE A 81 7.90 -18.29 8.08
N VAL A 82 6.62 -17.95 7.95
CA VAL A 82 6.13 -17.05 6.92
C VAL A 82 5.58 -15.79 7.59
N ILE A 83 6.13 -14.63 7.25
CA ILE A 83 5.68 -13.33 7.74
C ILE A 83 4.77 -12.71 6.69
N ASN A 84 3.46 -12.70 6.96
CA ASN A 84 2.49 -12.04 6.11
C ASN A 84 2.35 -10.55 6.46
N MET A 85 2.48 -9.68 5.46
CA MET A 85 2.36 -8.22 5.55
C MET A 85 1.18 -7.74 4.70
N SER A 86 -0.02 -7.76 5.29
CA SER A 86 -1.24 -7.24 4.66
C SER A 86 -1.44 -5.74 4.97
N PHE A 87 -0.42 -4.93 4.70
CA PHE A 87 -0.45 -3.48 4.82
C PHE A 87 0.55 -2.85 3.85
N GLY A 88 0.36 -1.56 3.56
CA GLY A 88 1.34 -0.80 2.79
C GLY A 88 1.11 0.70 2.88
N ALA A 89 1.96 1.45 2.19
CA ALA A 89 1.93 2.91 2.16
C ALA A 89 1.91 3.46 0.74
N ILE A 90 0.94 4.33 0.45
CA ILE A 90 0.83 4.97 -0.86
C ILE A 90 1.94 6.01 -1.13
N SER A 91 2.61 6.45 -0.08
CA SER A 91 3.66 7.45 -0.11
C SER A 91 5.00 6.95 -0.66
N MET A 92 5.11 5.66 -0.96
CA MET A 92 6.38 5.01 -1.32
C MET A 92 6.75 5.22 -2.80
N PRO A 93 8.04 5.23 -3.15
CA PRO A 93 8.51 5.55 -4.50
C PRO A 93 8.06 4.53 -5.55
N GLY A 94 7.68 3.30 -5.17
CA GLY A 94 7.27 2.28 -6.13
C GLY A 94 8.40 1.71 -6.98
N ASP A 95 9.65 1.83 -6.54
CA ASP A 95 10.82 1.28 -7.24
C ASP A 95 11.42 0.03 -6.56
N GLY A 96 10.90 -0.36 -5.38
CA GLY A 96 11.41 -1.50 -4.62
C GLY A 96 12.80 -1.27 -4.01
N LEU A 97 13.25 0.00 -3.95
CA LEU A 97 14.54 0.41 -3.39
C LEU A 97 14.36 1.34 -2.18
N ASP A 98 13.20 1.32 -1.53
CA ASP A 98 13.01 2.00 -0.26
C ASP A 98 13.82 1.33 0.86
N GLU A 99 14.01 2.06 1.96
CA GLU A 99 14.94 1.66 3.02
C GLU A 99 14.56 0.31 3.66
N ASP A 100 13.26 0.05 3.83
CA ASP A 100 12.77 -1.18 4.44
C ASP A 100 12.79 -2.35 3.46
N ALA A 101 12.52 -2.12 2.17
CA ALA A 101 12.75 -3.10 1.11
C ALA A 101 14.22 -3.53 1.04
N ARG A 102 15.17 -2.57 1.08
CA ARG A 102 16.61 -2.85 1.09
C ARG A 102 17.04 -3.58 2.35
N TRP A 103 16.52 -3.17 3.49
CA TRP A 103 16.81 -3.86 4.75
C TRP A 103 16.30 -5.31 4.76
N LEU A 104 15.08 -5.56 4.27
CA LEU A 104 14.56 -6.93 4.11
C LEU A 104 15.39 -7.76 3.13
N ASP A 105 15.83 -7.17 2.02
CA ASP A 105 16.72 -7.82 1.08
C ASP A 105 17.99 -8.31 1.77
N ASP A 106 18.62 -7.45 2.56
CA ASP A 106 19.86 -7.77 3.25
C ASP A 106 19.65 -8.77 4.41
N VAL A 107 18.53 -8.71 5.13
CA VAL A 107 18.20 -9.65 6.22
C VAL A 107 17.93 -11.06 5.72
N MET A 108 17.50 -11.20 4.47
CA MET A 108 17.02 -12.46 3.88
C MET A 108 17.88 -12.91 2.70
N ASP A 109 19.11 -12.37 2.55
CA ASP A 109 19.99 -12.62 1.41
C ASP A 109 20.60 -14.03 1.48
N PRO A 110 20.24 -14.96 0.58
CA PRO A 110 20.77 -16.32 0.60
C PRO A 110 22.28 -16.41 0.32
N SER A 111 22.93 -15.33 -0.14
CA SER A 111 24.38 -15.29 -0.35
C SER A 111 25.18 -15.06 0.93
N GLN A 112 24.54 -14.62 2.01
CA GLN A 112 25.16 -14.30 3.29
C GLN A 112 24.96 -15.44 4.31
N PRO A 113 25.89 -15.66 5.26
CA PRO A 113 25.77 -16.73 6.25
C PRO A 113 24.69 -16.42 7.30
N GLU A 114 23.98 -17.43 7.79
CA GLU A 114 22.99 -17.28 8.86
C GLU A 114 23.62 -16.67 10.13
N SER A 115 22.93 -15.73 10.77
CA SER A 115 23.35 -15.10 12.03
C SER A 115 22.14 -14.70 12.88
N PRO A 116 22.30 -14.22 14.13
CA PRO A 116 21.18 -13.72 14.94
C PRO A 116 20.40 -12.52 14.36
N LEU A 117 20.89 -11.94 13.27
CA LEU A 117 20.29 -10.83 12.54
C LEU A 117 20.12 -11.11 11.04
N HIS A 118 20.45 -12.32 10.57
CA HIS A 118 20.43 -12.68 9.17
C HIS A 118 19.81 -14.07 8.98
N PHE A 119 18.73 -14.14 8.20
CA PHE A 119 17.82 -15.27 8.08
C PHE A 119 17.66 -15.68 6.60
N PRO A 120 18.71 -16.23 5.98
CA PRO A 120 18.74 -16.51 4.54
C PRO A 120 17.81 -17.64 4.09
N ARG A 121 17.36 -18.49 5.02
CA ARG A 121 16.56 -19.70 4.79
C ARG A 121 15.57 -19.87 5.94
N ARG A 122 14.58 -20.75 5.76
CA ARG A 122 13.54 -21.07 6.76
C ARG A 122 12.62 -19.88 7.13
N ALA A 123 12.75 -18.76 6.44
CA ALA A 123 12.00 -17.55 6.70
C ALA A 123 11.59 -16.94 5.36
N ILE A 124 10.31 -16.61 5.20
CA ILE A 124 9.77 -16.04 3.97
C ILE A 124 8.88 -14.85 4.33
N VAL A 125 8.98 -13.76 3.58
CA VAL A 125 8.08 -12.61 3.71
C VAL A 125 7.11 -12.59 2.53
N VAL A 126 5.82 -12.52 2.83
CA VAL A 126 4.74 -12.39 1.85
C VAL A 126 4.03 -11.06 2.09
N LYS A 127 3.87 -10.23 1.06
CA LYS A 127 3.30 -8.88 1.16
C LYS A 127 2.20 -8.66 0.13
N ALA A 128 1.13 -7.98 0.52
CA ALA A 128 0.08 -7.53 -0.38
C ALA A 128 0.62 -6.51 -1.40
N ALA A 129 0.16 -6.56 -2.66
CA ALA A 129 0.62 -5.64 -3.71
C ALA A 129 0.13 -4.19 -3.56
N GLY A 130 -0.98 -3.97 -2.83
CA GLY A 130 -1.66 -2.68 -2.75
C GLY A 130 -3.01 -2.68 -3.47
N ASN A 131 -3.83 -1.67 -3.20
CA ASN A 131 -5.21 -1.56 -3.69
C ASN A 131 -5.41 -0.32 -4.59
N GLU A 132 -4.34 0.16 -5.23
CA GLU A 132 -4.28 1.40 -6.02
C GLU A 132 -4.30 1.16 -7.54
N GLY A 133 -4.68 -0.05 -8.00
CA GLY A 133 -4.60 -0.47 -9.39
C GLY A 133 -5.50 0.30 -10.36
N ASP A 134 -6.82 0.22 -10.15
CA ASP A 134 -7.81 0.63 -11.14
C ASP A 134 -9.16 0.95 -10.48
N ASN A 135 -9.23 2.08 -9.79
CA ASN A 135 -10.51 2.68 -9.45
C ASN A 135 -10.82 3.72 -10.54
N GLU A 136 -11.56 3.32 -11.58
CA GLU A 136 -11.89 4.21 -12.71
C GLU A 136 -12.56 5.52 -12.28
N LEU A 137 -13.26 5.50 -11.13
CA LEU A 137 -13.94 6.65 -10.58
C LEU A 137 -13.02 7.54 -9.74
N LEU A 138 -12.00 6.97 -9.09
CA LEU A 138 -11.07 7.68 -8.21
C LEU A 138 -9.64 7.13 -8.34
N PRO A 139 -8.92 7.43 -9.45
CA PRO A 139 -7.53 7.00 -9.59
C PRO A 139 -6.66 7.64 -8.50
N GLN A 140 -5.69 6.87 -7.98
CA GLN A 140 -4.77 7.37 -6.95
C GLN A 140 -3.34 7.55 -7.44
N VAL A 141 -3.03 7.14 -8.67
CA VAL A 141 -1.67 7.22 -9.23
C VAL A 141 -1.71 7.92 -10.58
N TYR A 142 -0.87 8.94 -10.72
CA TYR A 142 -0.81 9.80 -11.89
C TYR A 142 0.63 9.96 -12.37
N ARG A 143 0.79 10.07 -13.69
CA ARG A 143 2.03 10.49 -14.35
C ARG A 143 1.88 11.93 -14.81
N ILE A 144 2.82 12.77 -14.40
CA ILE A 144 2.94 14.17 -14.80
C ILE A 144 4.24 14.32 -15.59
N THR A 145 4.14 14.78 -16.83
CA THR A 145 5.30 15.06 -17.70
C THR A 145 5.43 16.56 -17.90
N VAL A 146 6.56 17.13 -17.46
CA VAL A 146 6.85 18.55 -17.67
C VAL A 146 7.01 18.80 -19.19
N PRO A 147 6.22 19.70 -19.79
CA PRO A 147 6.24 19.94 -21.23
C PRO A 147 7.49 20.73 -21.65
N ALA A 148 7.65 20.94 -22.97
CA ALA A 148 8.77 21.69 -23.54
C ALA A 148 8.91 23.13 -23.01
N SER A 149 7.82 23.74 -22.53
CA SER A 149 7.84 25.06 -21.88
C SER A 149 8.56 25.06 -20.52
N GLY A 150 8.80 23.89 -19.92
CA GLY A 150 9.41 23.76 -18.60
C GLY A 150 8.47 24.04 -17.42
N GLU A 151 7.17 24.15 -17.66
CA GLU A 151 6.15 24.45 -16.66
C GLU A 151 4.85 23.71 -16.94
N ILE A 152 4.23 23.14 -15.90
CA ILE A 152 2.90 22.53 -15.94
C ILE A 152 2.15 22.87 -14.65
N THR A 153 0.84 23.07 -14.74
CA THR A 153 -0.03 23.28 -13.58
C THR A 153 -0.96 22.10 -13.43
N VAL A 154 -0.96 21.46 -12.26
CA VAL A 154 -1.72 20.26 -11.96
C VAL A 154 -2.90 20.63 -11.06
N PRO A 155 -4.16 20.40 -11.49
CA PRO A 155 -5.32 20.62 -10.64
C PRO A 155 -5.49 19.45 -9.67
N LEU A 156 -5.65 19.76 -8.39
CA LEU A 156 -5.79 18.80 -7.31
C LEU A 156 -7.07 19.11 -6.52
N HIS A 157 -8.08 18.26 -6.65
CA HIS A 157 -9.36 18.44 -5.99
C HIS A 157 -9.37 17.76 -4.61
N LEU A 158 -9.69 18.54 -3.58
CA LEU A 158 -10.02 18.05 -2.25
C LEU A 158 -11.54 18.00 -2.09
N GLY A 159 -12.09 16.78 -2.00
CA GLY A 159 -13.48 16.51 -1.69
C GLY A 159 -13.65 15.93 -0.28
N ASP A 160 -14.78 16.24 0.36
CA ASP A 160 -15.19 15.71 1.65
C ASP A 160 -16.65 15.25 1.54
N GLU A 161 -16.86 13.94 1.43
CA GLU A 161 -18.20 13.34 1.25
C GLU A 161 -18.83 12.88 2.58
N ARG A 162 -18.13 13.10 3.69
CA ARG A 162 -18.60 12.69 5.01
C ARG A 162 -19.87 13.44 5.39
N ASP A 163 -20.83 12.71 5.93
CA ASP A 163 -22.04 13.25 6.56
C ASP A 163 -21.89 13.43 8.07
N GLU A 164 -20.95 12.73 8.70
CA GLU A 164 -20.67 12.82 10.13
C GLU A 164 -19.18 12.86 10.49
N GLN A 165 -18.90 13.27 11.73
CA GLN A 165 -17.54 13.30 12.28
C GLN A 165 -17.04 11.87 12.52
N GLN A 166 -15.92 11.53 11.88
CA GLN A 166 -15.39 10.18 11.92
C GLN A 166 -14.43 9.96 13.10
N THR A 167 -14.53 8.80 13.73
CA THR A 167 -13.63 8.39 14.81
C THR A 167 -12.89 7.11 14.44
N LYS A 168 -11.69 6.92 15.00
CA LYS A 168 -10.89 5.71 14.84
C LYS A 168 -10.44 5.21 16.21
N TRP A 169 -10.37 3.90 16.37
CA TRP A 169 -9.70 3.27 17.51
C TRP A 169 -8.20 3.59 17.46
N MET A 170 -7.75 4.43 18.39
CA MET A 170 -6.35 4.80 18.58
C MET A 170 -6.02 4.67 20.06
N ASN A 171 -5.01 3.87 20.42
CA ASN A 171 -4.65 3.60 21.82
C ASN A 171 -5.76 2.97 22.67
N CYS A 172 -6.52 2.06 22.08
CA CYS A 172 -7.66 1.42 22.75
C CYS A 172 -8.74 2.42 23.21
N GLU A 173 -8.81 3.58 22.56
CA GLU A 173 -9.84 4.59 22.75
C GLU A 173 -10.39 5.04 21.39
N GLN A 174 -11.69 5.32 21.32
CA GLN A 174 -12.27 5.99 20.17
C GLN A 174 -11.89 7.46 20.19
N ARG A 175 -11.23 7.92 19.14
CA ARG A 175 -10.75 9.29 19.01
C ARG A 175 -11.14 9.87 17.68
N LEU A 176 -11.42 11.17 17.67
CA LEU A 176 -11.72 11.89 16.46
C LEU A 176 -10.55 11.78 15.46
N TYR A 177 -10.85 11.31 14.25
CA TYR A 177 -9.83 11.00 13.25
C TYR A 177 -9.70 12.14 12.24
N LYS A 178 -8.59 12.85 12.32
CA LYS A 178 -8.24 14.06 11.54
C LYS A 178 -6.96 13.84 10.72
N PRO A 179 -6.98 12.99 9.68
CA PRO A 179 -5.79 12.77 8.88
C PRO A 179 -5.45 14.03 8.08
N ASP A 180 -4.17 14.31 7.93
CA ASP A 180 -3.72 15.14 6.81
C ASP A 180 -4.02 14.38 5.51
N VAL A 181 -4.45 15.10 4.48
CA VAL A 181 -4.75 14.54 3.14
C VAL A 181 -3.99 15.32 2.08
N GLY A 182 -3.52 14.62 1.04
CA GLY A 182 -2.70 15.30 0.06
C GLY A 182 -2.18 14.43 -1.07
N VAL A 183 -1.03 14.84 -1.60
CA VAL A 183 -0.36 14.24 -2.74
C VAL A 183 1.12 14.06 -2.46
N HIS A 184 1.60 12.88 -2.81
CA HIS A 184 2.99 12.47 -2.76
C HIS A 184 3.58 12.51 -4.16
N PHE A 185 4.61 13.33 -4.39
CA PHE A 185 5.30 13.47 -5.66
C PHE A 185 6.67 12.81 -5.59
N TRP A 186 6.94 11.89 -6.50
CA TRP A 186 8.26 11.27 -6.68
C TRP A 186 8.76 11.48 -8.10
N TYR A 187 10.00 11.91 -8.22
CA TYR A 187 10.63 12.13 -9.53
C TYR A 187 12.11 11.83 -9.47
N ARG A 188 12.67 11.51 -10.63
CA ARG A 188 14.11 11.36 -10.80
C ARG A 188 14.80 12.70 -10.60
N ARG A 189 15.85 12.75 -9.79
CA ARG A 189 16.62 13.97 -9.55
C ARG A 189 17.27 14.43 -10.86
N PRO A 190 16.99 15.63 -11.36
CA PRO A 190 17.67 16.13 -12.55
C PRO A 190 19.14 16.44 -12.23
N ALA A 191 20.02 16.34 -13.25
CA ALA A 191 21.43 16.67 -13.11
C ALA A 191 21.61 18.16 -12.79
N ALA A 192 22.51 18.48 -11.85
CA ALA A 192 22.82 19.87 -11.52
C ALA A 192 23.30 20.64 -12.77
N PRO A 193 22.94 21.92 -12.94
CA PRO A 193 22.26 22.81 -11.97
C PRO A 193 20.72 22.80 -12.06
N LEU A 194 20.12 21.85 -12.79
CA LEU A 194 18.67 21.80 -12.98
C LEU A 194 17.93 21.44 -11.68
N SER A 195 16.72 21.97 -11.51
CA SER A 195 15.87 21.70 -10.34
C SER A 195 14.40 21.63 -10.73
N VAL A 196 13.60 20.98 -9.88
CA VAL A 196 12.14 20.98 -9.95
C VAL A 196 11.61 21.84 -8.80
N ARG A 197 10.63 22.69 -9.08
CA ARG A 197 10.07 23.68 -8.16
C ARG A 197 8.57 23.59 -8.12
N PHE A 198 8.01 23.69 -6.92
CA PHE A 198 6.57 23.53 -6.65
C PHE A 198 6.01 24.84 -6.09
N ALA A 199 4.87 25.30 -6.59
CA ALA A 199 4.16 26.45 -6.03
C ALA A 199 2.66 26.18 -6.02
N LEU A 200 2.00 26.53 -4.92
CA LEU A 200 0.57 26.31 -4.74
C LEU A 200 -0.23 27.57 -5.06
N ARG A 201 -1.36 27.41 -5.75
CA ARG A 201 -2.46 28.36 -5.78
C ARG A 201 -3.65 27.73 -5.04
N LEU A 202 -4.13 28.43 -4.01
CA LEU A 202 -5.28 28.00 -3.21
C LEU A 202 -6.56 28.02 -4.06
N PRO A 203 -7.64 27.31 -3.64
CA PRO A 203 -8.95 27.44 -4.26
C PRO A 203 -9.39 28.90 -4.28
N HIS A 204 -10.04 29.34 -5.36
CA HIS A 204 -10.47 30.73 -5.55
C HIS A 204 -9.34 31.79 -5.49
N GLY A 205 -8.09 31.36 -5.39
CA GLY A 205 -6.92 32.20 -5.21
C GLY A 205 -6.46 32.85 -6.51
N GLY A 206 -6.13 34.15 -6.47
CA GLY A 206 -5.70 34.88 -7.66
C GLY A 206 -4.26 34.58 -8.14
N THR A 207 -3.36 34.15 -7.26
CA THR A 207 -1.92 34.02 -7.56
C THR A 207 -1.28 32.79 -6.92
N PHE A 208 -0.21 32.27 -7.53
CA PHE A 208 0.66 31.27 -6.92
C PHE A 208 1.46 31.85 -5.76
N GLY A 209 1.62 31.06 -4.69
CA GLY A 209 2.52 31.35 -3.58
C GLY A 209 4.00 31.16 -3.95
N SER A 210 4.85 31.24 -2.92
CA SER A 210 6.29 31.05 -3.06
C SER A 210 6.65 29.67 -3.61
N GLU A 211 7.71 29.61 -4.41
CA GLU A 211 8.26 28.36 -4.91
C GLU A 211 9.01 27.61 -3.80
N VAL A 212 8.79 26.31 -3.72
CA VAL A 212 9.50 25.38 -2.85
C VAL A 212 10.42 24.52 -3.72
N MET A 213 11.71 24.58 -3.40
CA MET A 213 12.76 23.75 -3.96
C MET A 213 13.05 22.57 -3.05
N ILE A 214 13.79 21.59 -3.55
CA ILE A 214 14.30 20.49 -2.74
C ILE A 214 15.09 21.00 -1.52
N GLY A 215 14.91 20.36 -0.36
CA GLY A 215 15.39 20.80 0.94
C GLY A 215 14.52 21.89 1.59
N GLY A 216 13.52 22.42 0.88
CA GLY A 216 12.62 23.47 1.35
C GLY A 216 11.33 22.92 1.97
N LYS A 217 10.80 23.68 2.93
CA LYS A 217 9.46 23.46 3.50
C LYS A 217 8.70 24.79 3.57
N LEU A 218 7.47 24.78 3.08
CA LEU A 218 6.52 25.88 3.21
C LEU A 218 5.29 25.39 3.99
N GLU A 219 4.98 26.05 5.09
CA GLU A 219 3.81 25.76 5.92
C GLU A 219 3.07 27.07 6.19
N LEU A 220 1.83 27.17 5.73
CA LEU A 220 1.03 28.39 5.84
C LEU A 220 -0.41 28.05 6.26
N GLY A 221 -1.00 28.96 7.03
CA GLY A 221 -2.42 28.95 7.29
C GLY A 221 -3.18 29.59 6.12
N PHE A 222 -4.47 29.31 6.00
CA PHE A 222 -5.33 30.02 5.06
C PHE A 222 -6.77 30.05 5.54
N ARG A 223 -7.50 31.06 5.07
CA ARG A 223 -8.93 31.22 5.36
C ARG A 223 -9.67 31.80 4.16
N PRO A 224 -10.94 31.43 3.96
CA PRO A 224 -11.80 32.11 3.01
C PRO A 224 -12.09 33.53 3.46
N ILE A 225 -12.08 34.46 2.52
CA ILE A 225 -12.63 35.81 2.67
C ILE A 225 -14.02 35.83 2.05
N VAL A 226 -14.99 36.30 2.83
CA VAL A 226 -16.35 36.55 2.35
C VAL A 226 -16.36 37.85 1.55
N GLY A 227 -16.73 37.77 0.27
CA GLY A 227 -16.89 38.92 -0.63
C GLY A 227 -17.04 38.46 -2.07
N PRO A 228 -17.52 39.30 -3.01
CA PRO A 228 -17.50 39.00 -4.43
C PRO A 228 -16.23 39.56 -5.11
N PRO A 229 -15.39 38.74 -5.76
CA PRO A 229 -15.43 37.27 -5.76
C PRO A 229 -14.88 36.69 -4.44
N PRO A 230 -15.37 35.51 -4.01
CA PRO A 230 -14.78 34.79 -2.87
C PRO A 230 -13.30 34.53 -3.17
N ASN A 231 -12.44 34.65 -2.16
CA ASN A 231 -11.00 34.44 -2.33
C ASN A 231 -10.42 33.80 -1.08
N ASP A 232 -9.50 32.85 -1.26
CA ASP A 232 -8.73 32.27 -0.17
C ASP A 232 -7.39 32.96 -0.04
N ILE A 233 -7.09 33.46 1.16
CA ILE A 233 -5.81 34.12 1.44
C ILE A 233 -4.93 33.29 2.34
N ALA A 234 -3.65 33.25 2.02
CA ALA A 234 -2.63 32.75 2.91
C ALA A 234 -2.47 33.70 4.11
N VAL A 235 -2.36 33.12 5.30
CA VAL A 235 -2.16 33.82 6.57
C VAL A 235 -1.07 33.10 7.39
N PRO A 236 -0.45 33.77 8.37
CA PRO A 236 0.36 33.06 9.36
C PRO A 236 -0.43 31.94 10.03
N PHE A 237 0.27 30.86 10.36
CA PHE A 237 -0.33 29.71 11.03
C PHE A 237 -1.02 30.09 12.35
N ALA A 238 -2.23 29.58 12.56
CA ALA A 238 -2.96 29.62 13.83
C ALA A 238 -3.82 28.34 13.99
N PRO A 239 -4.14 27.90 15.22
CA PRO A 239 -4.92 26.67 15.43
C PRO A 239 -6.32 26.67 14.79
N ALA A 240 -6.92 27.85 14.56
CA ALA A 240 -8.29 28.01 14.08
C ALA A 240 -8.41 28.25 12.56
N VAL A 241 -7.33 28.06 11.79
CA VAL A 241 -7.33 28.19 10.33
C VAL A 241 -6.96 26.86 9.67
N HIS A 242 -7.37 26.67 8.42
CA HIS A 242 -6.87 25.55 7.62
C HIS A 242 -5.38 25.74 7.38
N ARG A 243 -4.66 24.64 7.24
CA ARG A 243 -3.22 24.66 7.00
C ARG A 243 -2.88 23.83 5.80
N TYR A 244 -1.94 24.30 4.99
CA TYR A 244 -1.30 23.46 4.01
C TYR A 244 0.21 23.42 4.24
N THR A 245 0.83 22.35 3.78
CA THR A 245 2.28 22.16 3.81
C THR A 245 2.75 21.63 2.47
N ILE A 246 3.78 22.28 1.90
CA ILE A 246 4.61 21.71 0.84
C ILE A 246 5.97 21.42 1.47
N ASP A 247 6.37 20.16 1.49
CA ASP A 247 7.61 19.72 2.11
C ASP A 247 8.41 18.90 1.09
N ALA A 248 9.47 19.50 0.58
CA ALA A 248 10.32 18.96 -0.46
C ALA A 248 11.58 18.38 0.18
N LYS A 249 11.54 17.08 0.50
CA LYS A 249 12.59 16.41 1.25
C LYS A 249 13.68 15.92 0.33
N GLU A 250 14.93 16.24 0.67
CA GLU A 250 16.05 15.52 0.09
C GLU A 250 16.00 14.05 0.49
N THR A 251 16.05 13.16 -0.50
CA THR A 251 16.15 11.73 -0.26
C THR A 251 17.57 11.23 -0.50
N PRO A 252 18.10 10.36 0.36
CA PRO A 252 19.41 9.76 0.14
C PRO A 252 19.41 8.91 -1.15
N PRO A 253 20.56 8.74 -1.81
CA PRO A 253 20.68 7.83 -2.93
C PRO A 253 20.36 6.40 -2.50
N ALA A 254 19.59 5.68 -3.32
CA ALA A 254 19.31 4.28 -3.07
C ALA A 254 20.27 3.39 -3.87
N PRO A 255 20.97 2.43 -3.25
CA PRO A 255 21.81 1.47 -3.98
C PRO A 255 20.98 0.66 -4.99
N HIS A 256 21.45 0.59 -6.23
CA HIS A 256 20.80 -0.24 -7.25
C HIS A 256 21.46 -1.63 -7.30
N PRO A 257 20.70 -2.73 -7.37
CA PRO A 257 21.28 -4.08 -7.40
C PRO A 257 22.19 -4.40 -8.60
N SER A 258 22.06 -3.65 -9.70
CA SER A 258 22.98 -3.76 -10.86
C SER A 258 24.28 -2.96 -10.70
N GLY A 259 24.51 -2.35 -9.53
CA GLY A 259 25.58 -1.40 -9.29
C GLY A 259 25.14 0.05 -9.47
N GLY A 260 25.82 0.97 -8.78
CA GLY A 260 25.51 2.40 -8.78
C GLY A 260 24.39 2.80 -7.80
N SER A 261 23.82 3.98 -8.01
CA SER A 261 22.77 4.50 -7.14
C SER A 261 21.69 5.24 -7.92
N VAL A 262 20.46 5.07 -7.47
CA VAL A 262 19.28 5.79 -7.95
C VAL A 262 19.12 7.07 -7.16
N TRP A 263 18.95 8.18 -7.87
CA TRP A 263 18.70 9.49 -7.30
C TRP A 263 17.30 9.93 -7.66
N ARG A 264 16.40 9.83 -6.69
CA ARG A 264 15.03 10.35 -6.75
C ARG A 264 14.86 11.48 -5.74
N GLN A 265 13.74 12.17 -5.80
CA GLN A 265 13.36 13.21 -4.86
C GLN A 265 11.89 13.07 -4.50
N TYR A 266 11.57 13.46 -3.27
CA TYR A 266 10.24 13.35 -2.71
C TYR A 266 9.72 14.72 -2.30
N VAL A 267 8.56 15.09 -2.84
CA VAL A 267 7.85 16.30 -2.46
C VAL A 267 6.46 15.90 -2.03
N ARG A 268 6.01 16.46 -0.93
CA ARG A 268 4.75 16.06 -0.33
C ARG A 268 3.92 17.32 -0.08
N PHE A 269 2.68 17.32 -0.54
CA PHE A 269 1.74 18.43 -0.38
C PHE A 269 0.53 17.94 0.41
N PHE A 270 0.21 18.59 1.54
CA PHE A 270 -0.89 18.19 2.41
C PHE A 270 -1.74 19.38 2.82
N VAL A 271 -3.02 19.12 3.01
CA VAL A 271 -3.95 20.00 3.72
C VAL A 271 -4.30 19.33 5.04
N SER A 272 -4.02 20.03 6.14
CA SER A 272 -4.49 19.65 7.46
C SER A 272 -5.91 20.20 7.67
N PRO A 273 -6.84 19.40 8.19
CA PRO A 273 -8.16 19.92 8.52
C PRO A 273 -8.07 20.91 9.69
N LYS A 274 -9.03 21.84 9.71
CA LYS A 274 -9.24 22.73 10.85
C LYS A 274 -10.04 21.99 11.91
N GLU A 275 -9.63 22.12 13.17
CA GLU A 275 -10.43 21.68 14.31
C GLU A 275 -11.01 22.90 15.04
N SER A 276 -12.33 22.93 15.22
CA SER A 276 -13.01 24.03 15.90
C SER A 276 -14.22 23.51 16.66
N ALA A 277 -14.27 23.77 17.97
CA ALA A 277 -15.36 23.34 18.85
C ALA A 277 -15.70 21.83 18.76
N GLY A 278 -14.68 20.97 18.60
CA GLY A 278 -14.85 19.52 18.48
C GLY A 278 -15.28 19.03 17.09
N THR A 279 -15.29 19.91 16.08
CA THR A 279 -15.59 19.57 14.69
C THR A 279 -14.36 19.71 13.81
N ILE A 280 -14.12 18.74 12.92
CA ILE A 280 -13.12 18.76 11.87
C ILE A 280 -13.76 19.20 10.57
N SER A 281 -13.14 20.17 9.90
CA SER A 281 -13.51 20.57 8.54
C SER A 281 -12.30 20.61 7.60
N TYR A 282 -12.49 20.14 6.37
CA TYR A 282 -11.58 20.35 5.26
C TYR A 282 -12.04 21.55 4.44
N HIS A 283 -11.09 22.27 3.84
CA HIS A 283 -11.41 23.35 2.92
C HIS A 283 -11.43 22.78 1.51
N ILE A 284 -12.62 22.38 1.06
CA ILE A 284 -12.82 21.71 -0.22
C ILE A 284 -12.56 22.66 -1.40
N GLY A 285 -12.21 22.06 -2.54
CA GLY A 285 -12.02 22.79 -3.79
C GLY A 285 -10.81 22.33 -4.60
N ILE A 286 -10.58 23.00 -5.72
CA ILE A 286 -9.46 22.70 -6.62
C ILE A 286 -8.26 23.56 -6.20
N TYR A 287 -7.26 22.90 -5.63
CA TYR A 287 -5.93 23.43 -5.46
C TYR A 287 -5.15 23.29 -6.76
N GLU A 288 -4.26 24.23 -7.07
CA GLU A 288 -3.45 24.10 -8.27
C GLU A 288 -1.97 24.12 -7.93
N MET A 289 -1.27 23.06 -8.33
CA MET A 289 0.15 22.91 -8.13
C MET A 289 0.88 23.24 -9.42
N ARG A 290 1.57 24.39 -9.44
CA ARG A 290 2.51 24.71 -10.52
C ARG A 290 3.83 24.01 -10.27
N ILE A 291 4.28 23.28 -11.28
CA ILE A 291 5.54 22.57 -11.28
C ILE A 291 6.41 23.11 -12.41
N ARG A 292 7.59 23.61 -12.06
CA ARG A 292 8.62 24.04 -13.02
C ARG A 292 9.80 23.10 -12.97
N GLY A 293 10.32 22.71 -14.13
CA GLY A 293 11.48 21.84 -14.21
C GLY A 293 11.94 21.64 -15.65
N PRO A 294 12.99 20.82 -15.87
CA PRO A 294 13.43 20.47 -17.20
C PRO A 294 12.32 19.79 -18.01
N ALA A 295 12.24 20.12 -19.29
CA ALA A 295 11.33 19.45 -20.21
C ALA A 295 11.56 17.93 -20.21
N GLY A 296 10.47 17.15 -20.23
CA GLY A 296 10.51 15.69 -20.17
C GLY A 296 10.72 15.11 -18.77
N THR A 297 10.81 15.94 -17.72
CA THR A 297 10.81 15.43 -16.34
C THR A 297 9.51 14.70 -16.08
N VAL A 298 9.61 13.42 -15.70
CA VAL A 298 8.48 12.58 -15.30
C VAL A 298 8.36 12.60 -13.78
N ILE A 299 7.17 12.93 -13.29
CA ILE A 299 6.81 12.98 -11.88
C ILE A 299 5.63 12.04 -11.68
N PHE A 300 5.76 11.13 -10.73
CA PHE A 300 4.66 10.30 -10.27
C PHE A 300 3.99 10.98 -9.08
N ALA A 301 2.69 11.16 -9.17
CA ALA A 301 1.86 11.71 -8.11
C ALA A 301 0.95 10.63 -7.56
N MET A 302 1.00 10.41 -6.25
CA MET A 302 0.11 9.50 -5.55
C MET A 302 -0.77 10.25 -4.58
N THR A 303 -2.08 10.03 -4.67
CA THR A 303 -3.09 10.88 -4.03
C THR A 303 -3.85 10.12 -2.93
N ASP A 304 -4.11 10.80 -1.82
CA ASP A 304 -4.77 10.19 -0.67
C ASP A 304 -6.28 10.02 -0.87
N ILE A 305 -6.77 8.83 -0.54
CA ILE A 305 -8.18 8.58 -0.22
C ILE A 305 -8.21 8.10 1.22
N LYS A 306 -8.98 8.79 2.07
CA LYS A 306 -9.24 8.36 3.44
C LYS A 306 -10.70 7.94 3.50
N ASP A 307 -10.92 6.64 3.60
CA ASP A 307 -12.23 6.01 3.74
C ASP A 307 -12.36 5.36 5.12
N TRP A 308 -13.58 5.32 5.64
CA TRP A 308 -13.98 4.82 6.95
C TRP A 308 -14.88 3.58 6.86
N GLY A 309 -14.92 2.93 5.69
CA GLY A 309 -15.69 1.70 5.48
C GLY A 309 -17.19 1.94 5.29
N GLY A 310 -17.56 3.17 4.90
CA GLY A 310 -18.95 3.59 4.68
C GLY A 310 -19.18 4.31 3.35
N ASP A 311 -18.25 4.17 2.39
CA ASP A 311 -18.32 4.74 1.04
C ASP A 311 -18.41 6.28 0.98
N LYS A 312 -18.02 6.99 2.05
CA LYS A 312 -18.03 8.46 2.14
C LYS A 312 -16.65 9.02 2.52
N PRO A 313 -15.69 9.00 1.57
CA PRO A 313 -14.31 9.35 1.85
C PRO A 313 -14.05 10.87 1.89
N VAL A 314 -12.89 11.21 2.43
CA VAL A 314 -12.18 12.46 2.11
C VAL A 314 -11.18 12.09 1.03
N VAL A 315 -11.31 12.75 -0.12
CA VAL A 315 -10.51 12.44 -1.31
C VAL A 315 -9.63 13.62 -1.65
N PHE A 316 -8.38 13.31 -1.97
CA PHE A 316 -7.48 14.20 -2.69
C PHE A 316 -7.19 13.50 -4.01
N VAL A 317 -7.54 14.11 -5.14
CA VAL A 317 -7.34 13.51 -6.47
C VAL A 317 -6.84 14.54 -7.46
N VAL A 318 -6.16 14.11 -8.50
CA VAL A 318 -5.89 15.01 -9.64
C VAL A 318 -7.18 15.14 -10.44
N TYR A 319 -7.61 16.38 -10.66
CA TYR A 319 -8.92 16.66 -11.25
C TYR A 319 -8.85 16.82 -12.78
N GLU A 320 -9.99 16.68 -13.44
CA GLU A 320 -10.06 16.79 -14.91
C GLU A 320 -10.05 18.25 -15.40
N THR A 321 -10.34 19.20 -14.51
CA THR A 321 -10.40 20.64 -14.82
C THR A 321 -9.64 21.49 -13.81
N MET A 322 -9.20 22.66 -14.29
CA MET A 322 -8.62 23.74 -13.51
C MET A 322 -9.70 24.53 -12.76
N GLN A 323 -9.30 25.43 -11.86
CA GLN A 323 -10.24 26.28 -11.11
C GLN A 323 -11.13 27.16 -12.02
N ASP A 324 -10.64 27.53 -13.21
CA ASP A 324 -11.36 28.33 -14.20
C ASP A 324 -12.23 27.49 -15.15
N GLY A 325 -12.32 26.19 -14.92
CA GLY A 325 -13.09 25.24 -15.74
C GLY A 325 -12.38 24.78 -17.01
N THR A 326 -11.16 25.26 -17.30
CA THR A 326 -10.37 24.73 -18.42
C THR A 326 -9.92 23.29 -18.14
N PRO A 327 -9.75 22.43 -19.16
CA PRO A 327 -9.27 21.06 -18.95
C PRO A 327 -7.86 21.00 -18.35
N ALA A 328 -7.58 19.95 -17.58
CA ALA A 328 -6.24 19.64 -17.10
C ALA A 328 -5.24 19.52 -18.27
N PRO A 329 -3.98 19.96 -18.11
CA PRO A 329 -3.01 19.91 -19.19
C PRO A 329 -2.72 18.48 -19.65
N ALA A 330 -2.48 18.28 -20.95
CA ALA A 330 -2.22 16.97 -21.57
C ALA A 330 -1.02 16.18 -20.98
N GLY A 331 -0.14 16.84 -20.24
CA GLY A 331 0.97 16.20 -19.53
C GLY A 331 0.56 15.47 -18.25
N VAL A 332 -0.71 15.53 -17.85
CA VAL A 332 -1.25 14.91 -16.63
C VAL A 332 -2.14 13.74 -17.01
N ALA A 333 -1.82 12.54 -16.54
CA ALA A 333 -2.60 11.34 -16.84
C ALA A 333 -2.70 10.41 -15.63
N ALA A 334 -3.89 9.89 -15.35
CA ALA A 334 -4.05 8.73 -14.48
C ALA A 334 -3.36 7.52 -15.11
N ILE A 335 -2.68 6.71 -14.31
CA ILE A 335 -1.99 5.50 -14.77
C ILE A 335 -2.40 4.29 -13.93
N ARG A 336 -2.46 3.14 -14.59
CA ARG A 336 -2.74 1.84 -13.92
C ARG A 336 -1.46 1.03 -13.79
N GLU A 337 -0.58 1.16 -14.77
CA GLU A 337 0.79 0.68 -14.72
C GLU A 337 1.57 1.40 -13.62
N SER A 338 2.48 0.68 -12.94
CA SER A 338 3.30 1.25 -11.86
C SER A 338 2.47 1.85 -10.71
N SER A 339 1.29 1.29 -10.46
CA SER A 339 0.45 1.58 -9.29
C SER A 339 0.95 0.88 -8.03
N ALA A 340 1.75 -0.18 -8.18
CA ALA A 340 2.52 -0.79 -7.10
C ALA A 340 3.54 0.20 -6.52
N VAL A 341 3.23 0.71 -5.32
CA VAL A 341 4.00 1.75 -4.60
C VAL A 341 4.85 1.19 -3.47
N ASP A 342 4.31 0.21 -2.74
CA ASP A 342 4.96 -0.42 -1.59
C ASP A 342 4.82 -1.94 -1.70
N THR A 343 5.66 -2.56 -2.53
CA THR A 343 5.65 -4.01 -2.78
C THR A 343 6.74 -4.77 -2.02
N GLY A 344 7.66 -4.06 -1.37
CA GLY A 344 8.88 -4.62 -0.80
C GLY A 344 9.98 -4.92 -1.85
N GLY A 345 11.08 -5.52 -1.38
CA GLY A 345 12.29 -5.78 -2.17
C GLY A 345 12.33 -7.14 -2.88
N ARG A 346 13.54 -7.55 -3.24
CA ARG A 346 13.87 -8.84 -3.86
C ARG A 346 13.62 -10.06 -3.01
N ASN A 347 13.73 -9.97 -1.69
CA ASN A 347 13.50 -11.12 -0.81
C ASN A 347 12.11 -11.12 -0.17
N VAL A 348 11.16 -10.49 -0.85
CA VAL A 348 9.71 -10.51 -0.54
C VAL A 348 8.94 -11.17 -1.68
N ILE A 349 7.91 -11.96 -1.37
CA ILE A 349 6.89 -12.43 -2.31
C ILE A 349 5.71 -11.46 -2.28
N THR A 350 5.46 -10.76 -3.37
CA THR A 350 4.39 -9.77 -3.49
C THR A 350 3.18 -10.37 -4.20
N VAL A 351 2.00 -10.18 -3.63
CA VAL A 351 0.77 -10.89 -4.04
C VAL A 351 -0.29 -9.93 -4.55
N ALA A 352 -0.66 -10.11 -5.82
CA ALA A 352 -1.83 -9.47 -6.42
C ALA A 352 -3.14 -10.22 -6.10
N SER A 353 -4.26 -9.54 -6.32
CA SER A 353 -5.60 -10.07 -6.08
C SER A 353 -6.30 -10.37 -7.40
N TYR A 354 -6.96 -11.52 -7.47
CA TYR A 354 -7.94 -11.82 -8.52
C TYR A 354 -9.30 -12.18 -7.92
N ASP A 355 -10.34 -12.12 -8.74
CA ASP A 355 -11.69 -12.56 -8.38
C ASP A 355 -11.87 -14.05 -8.72
N ASP A 356 -12.11 -14.87 -7.71
CA ASP A 356 -12.36 -16.31 -7.83
C ASP A 356 -13.84 -16.68 -7.75
N ALA A 357 -14.74 -15.68 -7.79
CA ALA A 357 -16.20 -15.81 -7.69
C ALA A 357 -16.69 -17.14 -8.27
N ASN A 358 -17.11 -18.01 -7.37
CA ASN A 358 -17.16 -19.46 -7.52
C ASN A 358 -18.08 -20.01 -8.63
N GLY A 359 -17.78 -19.72 -9.90
CA GLY A 359 -18.55 -20.18 -11.06
C GLY A 359 -20.02 -19.79 -11.06
N ASP A 360 -20.43 -18.71 -10.36
CA ASP A 360 -21.76 -18.15 -10.60
C ASP A 360 -21.72 -17.52 -12.00
N THR A 361 -22.23 -18.28 -12.97
CA THR A 361 -22.09 -18.09 -14.43
C THR A 361 -22.65 -16.77 -14.97
N HIS A 362 -23.06 -15.87 -14.09
CA HIS A 362 -23.66 -14.57 -14.40
C HIS A 362 -22.66 -13.41 -14.25
N GLU A 363 -21.46 -13.62 -13.70
CA GLU A 363 -20.46 -12.55 -13.59
C GLU A 363 -19.37 -12.65 -14.68
N HIS A 364 -19.31 -11.63 -15.53
CA HIS A 364 -18.31 -11.49 -16.62
C HIS A 364 -16.85 -11.34 -16.12
N ALA A 365 -16.62 -11.27 -14.81
CA ALA A 365 -15.33 -10.98 -14.17
C ALA A 365 -14.63 -12.23 -13.60
N PHE A 366 -15.13 -13.44 -13.85
CA PHE A 366 -14.53 -14.69 -13.35
C PHE A 366 -13.04 -14.82 -13.70
N HIS A 367 -12.20 -15.09 -12.70
CA HIS A 367 -10.74 -15.20 -12.84
C HIS A 367 -10.07 -13.97 -13.47
N THR A 368 -10.69 -12.79 -13.38
CA THR A 368 -10.03 -11.54 -13.77
C THR A 368 -9.20 -11.01 -12.61
N ILE A 369 -8.10 -10.32 -12.92
CA ILE A 369 -7.38 -9.57 -11.90
C ILE A 369 -8.30 -8.50 -11.34
N ALA A 370 -8.38 -8.41 -10.02
CA ALA A 370 -9.25 -7.46 -9.35
C ALA A 370 -8.84 -6.04 -9.75
N ASN A 371 -9.81 -5.20 -10.07
CA ASN A 371 -9.54 -3.84 -10.54
C ASN A 371 -8.69 -3.05 -9.54
N PHE A 372 -8.97 -3.15 -8.24
CA PHE A 372 -8.16 -2.49 -7.22
C PHE A 372 -6.72 -3.01 -7.13
N SER A 373 -6.39 -4.22 -7.62
CA SER A 373 -5.07 -4.82 -7.41
C SER A 373 -3.97 -3.98 -8.09
N SER A 374 -3.05 -3.45 -7.28
CA SER A 374 -1.90 -2.69 -7.77
C SER A 374 -1.04 -3.51 -8.72
N ARG A 375 -0.47 -2.84 -9.73
CA ARG A 375 0.20 -3.45 -10.88
C ARG A 375 1.61 -2.91 -11.04
N GLY A 376 2.49 -3.76 -11.55
CA GLY A 376 3.79 -3.37 -12.05
C GLY A 376 3.72 -2.66 -13.42
N PRO A 377 4.87 -2.47 -14.08
CA PRO A 377 6.22 -2.67 -13.52
C PRO A 377 6.48 -1.69 -12.38
N LEU A 378 7.44 -2.00 -11.51
CA LEU A 378 7.97 -1.00 -10.57
C LEU A 378 8.62 0.15 -11.36
N ARG A 379 8.59 1.34 -10.77
CA ARG A 379 9.14 2.56 -11.36
C ARG A 379 10.66 2.46 -11.42
N ASP A 380 11.24 2.96 -12.51
CA ASP A 380 12.69 3.09 -12.66
C ASP A 380 13.08 4.57 -12.66
N TYR A 381 13.87 4.97 -11.66
CA TYR A 381 14.42 6.31 -11.52
C TYR A 381 15.92 6.38 -11.88
N SER A 382 16.49 5.34 -12.50
CA SER A 382 17.91 5.28 -12.87
C SER A 382 18.30 6.34 -13.90
N ASP A 383 19.55 6.80 -13.83
CA ASP A 383 20.16 7.68 -14.84
C ASP A 383 21.65 7.37 -15.07
N PRO A 384 22.08 6.91 -16.27
CA PRO A 384 21.22 6.50 -17.38
C PRO A 384 20.27 5.35 -16.97
N ALA A 385 19.25 5.09 -17.80
CA ALA A 385 18.32 3.99 -17.56
C ALA A 385 19.10 2.68 -17.32
N SER A 386 18.72 1.94 -16.27
CA SER A 386 19.36 0.66 -15.99
C SER A 386 18.90 -0.36 -17.05
N PRO A 387 19.81 -1.13 -17.66
CA PRO A 387 19.42 -2.22 -18.55
C PRO A 387 18.76 -3.38 -17.78
N LEU A 388 18.91 -3.41 -16.45
CA LEU A 388 18.30 -4.41 -15.59
C LEU A 388 17.13 -3.76 -14.82
N PRO A 389 15.88 -4.26 -14.97
CA PRO A 389 14.78 -3.81 -14.13
C PRO A 389 15.12 -4.11 -12.66
N VAL A 390 14.75 -3.21 -11.74
CA VAL A 390 15.03 -3.37 -10.31
C VAL A 390 14.53 -4.74 -9.84
N ILE A 391 13.23 -4.97 -10.08
CA ILE A 391 12.55 -6.25 -9.94
C ILE A 391 11.18 -6.21 -10.62
N SER A 392 10.67 -7.36 -11.07
CA SER A 392 9.28 -7.47 -11.53
C SER A 392 8.38 -7.73 -10.33
N LYS A 393 7.28 -6.97 -10.21
CA LYS A 393 6.22 -7.15 -9.20
C LYS A 393 4.85 -6.97 -9.85
N PRO A 394 3.78 -7.61 -9.34
CA PRO A 394 3.78 -8.61 -8.25
C PRO A 394 4.48 -9.91 -8.67
N ASP A 395 4.76 -10.81 -7.73
CA ASP A 395 5.39 -12.11 -8.02
C ASP A 395 4.34 -13.15 -8.45
N ILE A 396 3.16 -13.13 -7.85
CA ILE A 396 2.06 -14.08 -8.07
C ILE A 396 0.72 -13.39 -7.76
N SER A 397 -0.41 -13.96 -8.17
CA SER A 397 -1.74 -13.55 -7.73
C SER A 397 -2.49 -14.67 -6.99
N ALA A 398 -3.37 -14.29 -6.07
CA ALA A 398 -4.23 -15.19 -5.32
C ALA A 398 -5.65 -14.60 -5.19
N PRO A 399 -6.67 -15.39 -4.82
CA PRO A 399 -8.01 -14.88 -4.56
C PRO A 399 -8.00 -13.80 -3.49
N GLY A 400 -8.65 -12.67 -3.76
CA GLY A 400 -8.74 -11.59 -2.77
C GLY A 400 -10.01 -10.76 -2.89
N VAL A 401 -10.99 -11.23 -3.65
CA VAL A 401 -12.31 -10.61 -3.76
C VAL A 401 -13.29 -11.46 -2.97
N ARG A 402 -14.08 -10.81 -2.10
CA ARG A 402 -15.15 -11.46 -1.33
C ARG A 402 -14.70 -12.71 -0.55
N ILE A 403 -13.59 -12.60 0.18
CA ILE A 403 -13.04 -13.72 0.96
C ILE A 403 -13.69 -13.76 2.35
N ASP A 404 -14.39 -14.86 2.64
CA ASP A 404 -14.98 -15.14 3.96
C ASP A 404 -13.90 -15.61 4.95
N SER A 405 -13.70 -14.89 6.06
CA SER A 405 -12.75 -15.29 7.11
C SER A 405 -13.08 -14.71 8.48
N ALA A 406 -12.29 -15.08 9.49
CA ALA A 406 -12.59 -14.83 10.89
C ALA A 406 -12.75 -13.34 11.23
N GLN A 407 -13.84 -13.00 11.91
CA GLN A 407 -14.11 -11.68 12.45
C GLN A 407 -13.65 -11.61 13.92
N SER A 408 -13.14 -10.46 14.33
CA SER A 408 -12.68 -10.25 15.72
C SER A 408 -13.85 -10.30 16.71
N TYR A 409 -13.57 -10.77 17.93
CA TYR A 409 -14.56 -10.73 19.01
C TYR A 409 -14.90 -9.28 19.40
N ASP A 410 -13.88 -8.42 19.42
CA ASP A 410 -13.95 -7.04 19.94
C ASP A 410 -14.61 -6.04 18.96
N THR A 411 -15.01 -6.48 17.77
CA THR A 411 -15.69 -5.64 16.77
C THR A 411 -17.21 -5.76 16.81
N GLU A 412 -17.78 -6.45 17.81
CA GLU A 412 -19.23 -6.52 18.01
C GLU A 412 -19.84 -5.14 18.33
N GLY A 413 -21.00 -4.86 17.75
CA GLY A 413 -21.88 -3.77 18.21
C GLY A 413 -22.50 -4.09 19.58
N LEU A 414 -23.39 -3.20 20.06
CA LEU A 414 -24.01 -3.26 21.40
C LEU A 414 -24.86 -4.52 21.70
N ILE A 415 -25.09 -5.40 20.72
CA ILE A 415 -25.87 -6.64 20.90
C ILE A 415 -24.90 -7.84 20.89
N HIS A 416 -24.54 -8.30 22.09
CA HIS A 416 -23.79 -9.55 22.27
C HIS A 416 -24.68 -10.75 21.98
N MET A 417 -24.38 -11.48 20.89
CA MET A 417 -25.12 -12.71 20.57
C MET A 417 -24.72 -13.85 21.53
N PRO A 418 -25.65 -14.74 21.92
CA PRO A 418 -25.37 -15.83 22.85
C PRO A 418 -24.29 -16.79 22.33
N TRP A 419 -23.53 -17.40 23.24
CA TRP A 419 -22.44 -18.34 22.92
C TRP A 419 -22.87 -19.57 22.10
N TRP A 420 -24.14 -19.96 22.08
CA TRP A 420 -24.64 -21.07 21.25
C TRP A 420 -25.06 -20.62 19.83
N TYR A 421 -25.03 -19.31 19.54
CA TYR A 421 -25.00 -18.75 18.18
C TYR A 421 -23.58 -18.84 17.58
N LEU A 422 -22.76 -19.79 18.07
CA LEU A 422 -21.45 -20.13 17.55
C LEU A 422 -21.59 -21.02 16.30
N GLY A 423 -22.10 -20.41 15.24
CA GLY A 423 -21.85 -20.75 13.84
C GLY A 423 -20.70 -19.94 13.25
N ALA A 424 -19.78 -19.51 14.12
CA ALA A 424 -18.50 -18.85 13.91
C ALA A 424 -18.52 -17.47 13.21
N ARG A 425 -17.85 -16.50 13.85
CA ARG A 425 -17.81 -15.09 13.45
C ARG A 425 -16.95 -14.96 12.20
N PHE A 426 -17.60 -14.85 11.06
CA PHE A 426 -16.97 -14.81 9.75
C PHE A 426 -17.54 -13.60 9.00
N GLU A 427 -16.66 -12.86 8.33
CA GLU A 427 -17.01 -11.70 7.52
C GLU A 427 -16.29 -11.74 6.19
N GLU A 428 -16.90 -11.12 5.19
CA GLU A 428 -16.39 -11.04 3.83
C GLU A 428 -15.58 -9.75 3.66
N HIS A 429 -14.34 -9.86 3.16
CA HIS A 429 -13.53 -8.70 2.79
C HIS A 429 -12.90 -8.87 1.41
N SER A 430 -12.63 -7.74 0.75
CA SER A 430 -11.89 -7.68 -0.51
C SER A 430 -10.61 -6.86 -0.36
N GLY A 431 -9.54 -7.30 -1.02
CA GLY A 431 -8.26 -6.61 -1.08
C GLY A 431 -7.09 -7.55 -1.33
N THR A 432 -5.96 -7.00 -1.78
CA THR A 432 -4.68 -7.74 -1.79
C THR A 432 -4.25 -8.20 -0.39
N SER A 433 -4.79 -7.55 0.65
CA SER A 433 -4.69 -7.98 2.06
C SER A 433 -5.25 -9.38 2.32
N MET A 434 -6.21 -9.86 1.52
CA MET A 434 -6.82 -11.18 1.64
C MET A 434 -6.12 -12.20 0.73
N ALA A 435 -5.57 -11.76 -0.40
CA ALA A 435 -4.77 -12.60 -1.28
C ALA A 435 -3.41 -13.00 -0.67
N ALA A 436 -2.71 -12.06 -0.05
CA ALA A 436 -1.42 -12.31 0.60
C ALA A 436 -1.42 -13.48 1.61
N PRO A 437 -2.37 -13.59 2.56
CA PRO A 437 -2.38 -14.70 3.52
C PRO A 437 -2.70 -16.06 2.90
N ILE A 438 -3.37 -16.13 1.74
CA ILE A 438 -3.55 -17.40 1.00
C ILE A 438 -2.19 -17.92 0.53
N VAL A 439 -1.38 -17.04 -0.08
CA VAL A 439 0.00 -17.38 -0.47
C VAL A 439 0.84 -17.69 0.76
N ALA A 440 0.69 -16.94 1.86
CA ALA A 440 1.44 -17.19 3.08
C ALA A 440 1.17 -18.59 3.66
N GLY A 441 -0.09 -19.03 3.68
CA GLY A 441 -0.45 -20.38 4.08
C GLY A 441 0.08 -21.45 3.11
N ALA A 442 0.03 -21.20 1.80
CA ALA A 442 0.61 -22.10 0.81
C ALA A 442 2.13 -22.28 1.02
N VAL A 443 2.85 -21.18 1.29
CA VAL A 443 4.28 -21.21 1.61
C VAL A 443 4.54 -21.92 2.95
N ALA A 444 3.65 -21.80 3.93
CA ALA A 444 3.77 -22.55 5.18
C ALA A 444 3.69 -24.07 4.95
N LEU A 445 2.77 -24.54 4.09
CA LEU A 445 2.71 -25.95 3.68
C LEU A 445 3.97 -26.38 2.90
N MET A 446 4.54 -25.51 2.06
CA MET A 446 5.81 -25.79 1.39
C MET A 446 6.95 -25.94 2.41
N LEU A 447 6.99 -25.07 3.43
CA LEU A 447 7.99 -25.12 4.51
C LEU A 447 7.79 -26.31 5.46
N GLU A 448 6.56 -26.81 5.64
CA GLU A 448 6.31 -28.07 6.34
C GLU A 448 6.97 -29.24 5.61
N LYS A 449 6.86 -29.27 4.27
CA LYS A 449 7.45 -30.32 3.44
C LYS A 449 8.98 -30.18 3.34
N LYS A 450 9.48 -28.95 3.24
CA LYS A 450 10.90 -28.62 3.14
C LYS A 450 11.20 -27.33 3.89
N ASP A 451 11.75 -27.48 5.09
CA ASP A 451 11.87 -26.38 6.04
C ASP A 451 13.06 -25.44 5.78
N ASP A 452 13.94 -25.77 4.83
CA ASP A 452 15.15 -25.02 4.49
C ASP A 452 15.00 -24.11 3.27
N LEU A 453 13.81 -23.84 2.75
CA LEU A 453 13.64 -22.96 1.58
C LEU A 453 14.03 -21.50 1.87
N ASN A 454 14.51 -20.79 0.85
CA ASN A 454 14.66 -19.32 0.83
C ASN A 454 13.62 -18.67 -0.11
N THR A 455 13.55 -17.33 -0.14
CA THR A 455 12.57 -16.60 -0.97
C THR A 455 12.72 -16.89 -2.47
N THR A 456 13.94 -17.08 -2.97
CA THR A 456 14.17 -17.45 -4.37
C THR A 456 13.62 -18.83 -4.68
N ASP A 457 13.89 -19.82 -3.82
CA ASP A 457 13.37 -21.19 -3.97
C ASP A 457 11.82 -21.17 -4.03
N VAL A 458 11.19 -20.46 -3.09
CA VAL A 458 9.72 -20.31 -3.04
C VAL A 458 9.19 -19.62 -4.29
N ARG A 459 9.79 -18.51 -4.72
CA ARG A 459 9.39 -17.80 -5.94
C ARG A 459 9.44 -18.71 -7.15
N THR A 460 10.52 -19.48 -7.29
CA THR A 460 10.67 -20.44 -8.39
C THR A 460 9.55 -21.47 -8.38
N HIS A 461 9.29 -22.12 -7.23
CA HIS A 461 8.21 -23.09 -7.08
C HIS A 461 6.84 -22.51 -7.46
N LEU A 462 6.50 -21.32 -6.96
CA LEU A 462 5.23 -20.65 -7.30
C LEU A 462 5.16 -20.31 -8.79
N SER A 463 6.25 -19.83 -9.38
CA SER A 463 6.27 -19.37 -10.79
C SER A 463 6.13 -20.48 -11.81
N VAL A 464 6.64 -21.69 -11.53
CA VAL A 464 6.59 -22.82 -12.47
C VAL A 464 5.31 -23.65 -12.34
N THR A 465 4.55 -23.45 -11.26
CA THR A 465 3.33 -24.21 -10.95
C THR A 465 2.05 -23.38 -11.02
N GLN A 466 2.17 -22.07 -11.31
CA GLN A 466 1.04 -21.16 -11.48
C GLN A 466 0.09 -21.58 -12.61
N ARG A 467 -1.18 -21.21 -12.47
CA ARG A 467 -2.21 -21.27 -13.52
C ARG A 467 -2.29 -19.95 -14.28
N LEU A 468 -2.40 -20.03 -15.60
CA LEU A 468 -2.57 -18.83 -16.41
C LEU A 468 -3.95 -18.21 -16.18
N PRO A 469 -4.09 -16.87 -16.29
CA PRO A 469 -5.40 -16.24 -16.25
C PRO A 469 -6.37 -16.87 -17.23
N GLY A 470 -7.50 -17.36 -16.71
CA GLY A 470 -8.54 -18.05 -17.47
C GLY A 470 -8.46 -19.57 -17.50
N GLU A 471 -7.41 -20.18 -16.94
CA GLU A 471 -7.39 -21.62 -16.68
C GLU A 471 -8.28 -21.95 -15.48
N SER A 472 -9.37 -22.69 -15.74
CA SER A 472 -10.22 -23.26 -14.70
C SER A 472 -9.56 -24.48 -14.07
N PRO A 473 -9.70 -24.71 -12.75
CA PRO A 473 -9.40 -26.01 -12.16
C PRO A 473 -10.19 -27.10 -12.91
N GLU A 474 -9.59 -28.26 -13.16
CA GLU A 474 -10.18 -29.37 -13.95
C GLU A 474 -11.56 -29.86 -13.45
N PHE A 475 -12.00 -29.43 -12.26
CA PHE A 475 -13.24 -29.84 -11.61
C PHE A 475 -14.45 -28.93 -11.85
N LEU A 476 -14.31 -27.78 -12.53
CA LEU A 476 -15.44 -26.89 -12.84
C LEU A 476 -16.06 -27.21 -14.21
N ILE A 477 -17.25 -27.82 -14.20
CA ILE A 477 -18.08 -28.03 -15.39
C ILE A 477 -19.43 -27.32 -15.16
N PRO A 478 -19.88 -26.42 -16.06
CA PRO A 478 -19.23 -25.99 -17.31
C PRO A 478 -18.07 -25.02 -17.08
N THR A 479 -17.08 -25.07 -17.96
CA THR A 479 -15.97 -24.11 -18.00
C THR A 479 -16.50 -22.71 -18.33
N PRO A 480 -16.36 -21.72 -17.43
CA PRO A 480 -16.73 -20.34 -17.74
C PRO A 480 -15.87 -19.78 -18.88
N PRO A 481 -16.34 -18.74 -19.59
CA PRO A 481 -15.56 -18.10 -20.64
C PRO A 481 -14.21 -17.62 -20.09
N SER A 482 -13.14 -17.89 -20.82
CA SER A 482 -11.80 -17.41 -20.46
C SER A 482 -11.85 -15.89 -20.32
N PRO A 483 -11.47 -15.31 -19.17
CA PRO A 483 -11.10 -13.90 -19.11
C PRO A 483 -10.08 -13.60 -20.22
N GLY A 484 -10.16 -12.40 -20.77
CA GLY A 484 -9.11 -11.88 -21.67
C GLY A 484 -7.74 -11.90 -20.99
N PRO A 485 -6.64 -11.72 -21.75
CA PRO A 485 -5.30 -11.72 -21.17
C PRO A 485 -5.21 -10.67 -20.06
N ALA A 486 -4.61 -11.05 -18.92
CA ALA A 486 -4.40 -10.11 -17.83
C ALA A 486 -3.53 -8.92 -18.31
N PRO A 487 -3.77 -7.70 -17.81
CA PRO A 487 -2.94 -6.56 -18.13
C PRO A 487 -1.46 -6.85 -17.78
N PRO A 488 -0.48 -6.33 -18.54
CA PRO A 488 0.92 -6.49 -18.21
C PRO A 488 1.22 -6.05 -16.77
N GLY A 489 1.98 -6.86 -16.03
CA GLY A 489 2.34 -6.56 -14.64
C GLY A 489 1.21 -6.69 -13.63
N ALA A 490 0.06 -7.30 -13.99
CA ALA A 490 -1.09 -7.41 -13.09
C ALA A 490 -1.14 -8.71 -12.27
N CYS A 491 -0.63 -9.83 -12.79
CA CYS A 491 -0.70 -11.15 -12.13
C CYS A 491 0.66 -11.74 -11.74
N GLY A 492 1.77 -11.06 -12.01
CA GLY A 492 3.11 -11.62 -11.80
C GLY A 492 3.35 -12.84 -12.68
N ALA A 493 3.84 -13.93 -12.10
CA ALA A 493 3.97 -15.20 -12.80
C ALA A 493 2.61 -15.79 -13.22
N GLY A 494 1.54 -15.48 -12.48
CA GLY A 494 0.17 -15.88 -12.75
C GLY A 494 -0.59 -16.26 -11.47
N MET A 495 -1.60 -17.12 -11.56
CA MET A 495 -2.48 -17.45 -10.44
C MET A 495 -1.93 -18.60 -9.60
N LEU A 496 -1.98 -18.46 -8.29
CA LEU A 496 -1.57 -19.49 -7.35
C LEU A 496 -2.27 -20.84 -7.59
N ASP A 497 -1.48 -21.91 -7.62
CA ASP A 497 -1.91 -23.29 -7.46
C ASP A 497 -1.19 -23.89 -6.26
N VAL A 498 -1.92 -24.03 -5.15
CA VAL A 498 -1.35 -24.49 -3.87
C VAL A 498 -0.88 -25.93 -3.96
N LEU A 499 -1.67 -26.81 -4.60
CA LEU A 499 -1.37 -28.24 -4.66
C LEU A 499 -0.16 -28.49 -5.56
N ALA A 500 -0.11 -27.85 -6.73
CA ALA A 500 1.01 -27.96 -7.64
C ALA A 500 2.31 -27.42 -6.99
N SER A 501 2.24 -26.25 -6.33
CA SER A 501 3.38 -25.67 -5.60
C SER A 501 3.91 -26.60 -4.50
N HIS A 502 3.00 -27.16 -3.69
CA HIS A 502 3.35 -28.11 -2.63
C HIS A 502 3.94 -29.42 -3.20
N ASN A 503 3.37 -29.94 -4.29
CA ASN A 503 3.87 -31.17 -4.92
C ASN A 503 5.26 -30.97 -5.53
N HIS A 504 5.50 -29.83 -6.17
CA HIS A 504 6.79 -29.47 -6.77
C HIS A 504 7.87 -29.15 -5.71
N THR A 505 7.50 -28.82 -4.49
CA THR A 505 8.45 -28.64 -3.39
C THR A 505 9.09 -30.00 -3.07
N SER A 506 10.41 -30.12 -3.22
CA SER A 506 11.15 -31.39 -3.12
C SER A 506 12.33 -31.32 -2.18
#